data_AF-A0A5K7SFY9-F1
#
_entry.id   AF-A0A5K7SFY9-F1
#
_cell.length_a   1.000
_cell.length_b   1.000
_cell.length_c   1.000
_cell.angle_alpha   90.00
_cell.angle_beta   90.00
_cell.angle_gamma   90.00
#
_symmetry.space_group_name_H-M   'P 1'
#
loop_
_entity.id
_entity.type
_entity.pdbx_description
1 polymer ?
#
loop_
_entity_poly.entity_id
_entity_poly.type
_entity_poly.pdbx_seq_one_letter_code
_entity_poly.pdbx_strand_id
1 'polypeptide(L)'
;MNANYEWLDDFKSDVSDKIVDTLVAYAEKCDLKTDAEFIVHLADCIFNFDRSNEDAIILKCKAEYCLGKHSLGKLTYEKFIKEYKQLYNEEYKRSFNELIKF
;
A
#
# COMPACT_ATOMS: atom_id res chain seq x y z
N MET A 1 -24.98 24.86 -5.85
CA MET A 1 -25.63 23.61 -6.29
C MET A 1 -24.51 22.70 -6.76
N ASN A 2 -24.03 21.80 -5.89
CA ASN A 2 -23.07 20.79 -6.32
C ASN A 2 -23.89 19.71 -7.02
N ALA A 3 -23.77 19.63 -8.35
CA ALA A 3 -24.33 18.50 -9.07
C ALA A 3 -23.53 17.26 -8.66
N ASN A 4 -24.16 16.40 -7.87
CA ASN A 4 -23.58 15.13 -7.47
C ASN A 4 -23.73 14.17 -8.66
N TYR A 5 -22.65 14.00 -9.41
CA TYR A 5 -22.63 13.14 -10.58
C TYR A 5 -22.14 11.76 -10.16
N GLU A 6 -23.06 10.89 -9.73
CA GLU A 6 -22.73 9.53 -9.25
C GLU A 6 -21.88 8.75 -10.26
N TRP A 7 -22.16 8.90 -11.57
CA TRP A 7 -21.36 8.27 -12.64
C TRP A 7 -19.87 8.66 -12.62
N LEU A 8 -19.54 9.83 -12.10
CA LEU A 8 -18.16 10.31 -12.01
C LEU A 8 -17.41 9.61 -10.88
N ASP A 9 -18.10 9.24 -9.81
CA ASP A 9 -17.49 8.51 -8.69
C ASP A 9 -17.25 7.04 -9.06
N ASP A 10 -18.18 6.40 -9.78
CA ASP A 10 -17.96 5.06 -10.37
C ASP A 10 -16.75 5.07 -11.33
N PHE A 11 -16.68 6.06 -12.22
CA PHE A 11 -15.54 6.20 -13.15
C PHE A 11 -14.21 6.41 -12.41
N LYS A 12 -14.18 7.22 -11.34
CA LYS A 12 -12.96 7.41 -10.53
C LYS A 12 -12.55 6.12 -9.82
N SER A 13 -13.51 5.35 -9.30
CA SER A 13 -13.24 4.05 -8.67
C SER A 13 -12.59 3.12 -9.67
N ASP A 14 -13.23 2.92 -10.83
CA ASP A 14 -12.73 2.04 -11.90
C ASP A 14 -11.31 2.39 -12.37
N VAL A 15 -11.00 3.69 -12.48
CA VAL A 15 -9.67 4.15 -12.86
C VAL A 15 -8.67 3.94 -11.73
N SER A 16 -9.05 4.21 -10.49
CA SER A 16 -8.19 4.02 -9.31
C SER A 16 -7.82 2.55 -9.14
N ASP A 17 -8.80 1.66 -9.25
CA ASP A 17 -8.62 0.21 -9.16
C ASP A 17 -7.63 -0.29 -10.23
N LYS A 18 -7.82 0.13 -11.48
CA LYS A 18 -6.88 -0.21 -12.58
C LYS A 18 -5.46 0.30 -12.34
N ILE A 19 -5.32 1.49 -11.76
CA ILE A 19 -4.00 2.04 -11.42
C ILE A 19 -3.36 1.20 -10.32
N VAL A 20 -4.08 0.92 -9.24
CA VAL A 20 -3.59 0.09 -8.13
C VAL A 20 -3.17 -1.29 -8.64
N ASP A 21 -4.04 -1.98 -9.37
CA ASP A 21 -3.75 -3.32 -9.93
C ASP A 21 -2.50 -3.31 -10.81
N THR A 22 -2.35 -2.28 -11.65
CA THR A 22 -1.19 -2.15 -12.54
C THR A 22 0.10 -1.93 -11.75
N LEU A 23 0.06 -1.07 -10.73
CA LEU A 23 1.23 -0.77 -9.90
C LEU A 23 1.64 -1.97 -9.04
N VAL A 24 0.68 -2.68 -8.45
CA VAL A 24 0.93 -3.93 -7.69
C VAL A 24 1.56 -4.97 -8.60
N ALA A 25 0.94 -5.26 -9.76
CA ALA A 25 1.45 -6.25 -10.71
C ALA A 25 2.84 -5.89 -11.29
N TYR A 26 3.20 -4.60 -11.32
CA TYR A 26 4.54 -4.17 -11.69
C TYR A 26 5.53 -4.34 -10.54
N ALA A 27 5.16 -3.95 -9.32
CA ALA A 27 5.99 -4.10 -8.12
C ALA A 27 6.34 -5.57 -7.83
N GLU A 28 5.41 -6.51 -8.07
CA GLU A 28 5.64 -7.95 -7.91
C GLU A 28 6.70 -8.51 -8.87
N LYS A 29 6.98 -7.82 -9.99
CA LYS A 29 8.01 -8.20 -10.97
C LYS A 29 9.38 -7.58 -10.67
N CYS A 30 9.45 -6.62 -9.75
CA CYS A 30 10.71 -6.00 -9.34
C CYS A 30 11.54 -6.97 -8.49
N ASP A 31 12.86 -6.87 -8.59
CA ASP A 31 13.75 -7.58 -7.67
C ASP A 31 13.91 -6.74 -6.40
N LEU A 32 13.44 -7.28 -5.28
CA LEU A 32 13.45 -6.58 -4.00
C LEU A 32 14.85 -6.11 -3.57
N LYS A 33 15.93 -6.81 -3.94
CA LYS A 33 17.29 -6.44 -3.55
C LYS A 33 17.85 -5.30 -4.37
N THR A 34 17.48 -5.20 -5.65
CA THR A 34 18.00 -4.15 -6.55
C THR A 34 17.06 -2.96 -6.68
N ASP A 35 15.77 -3.15 -6.48
CA ASP A 35 14.72 -2.18 -6.81
C ASP A 35 13.97 -1.66 -5.57
N ALA A 36 14.45 -1.96 -4.33
CA ALA A 36 13.73 -1.62 -3.11
C ALA A 36 13.26 -0.15 -3.01
N GLU A 37 14.12 0.82 -3.37
CA GLU A 37 13.73 2.24 -3.32
C GLU A 37 12.57 2.54 -4.27
N PHE A 38 12.58 1.92 -5.44
CA PHE A 38 11.52 2.06 -6.42
C PHE A 38 10.23 1.36 -5.98
N ILE A 39 10.33 0.19 -5.33
CA ILE A 39 9.18 -0.50 -4.72
C ILE A 39 8.52 0.39 -3.63
N VAL A 40 9.32 1.11 -2.82
CA VAL A 40 8.77 2.09 -1.86
C VAL A 40 7.97 3.17 -2.60
N HIS A 41 8.50 3.70 -3.70
CA HIS A 41 7.78 4.70 -4.50
C HIS A 41 6.47 4.16 -5.09
N LEU A 42 6.46 2.93 -5.60
CA LEU A 42 5.23 2.30 -6.10
C LEU A 42 4.18 2.14 -4.99
N ALA A 43 4.60 1.69 -3.81
CA ALA A 43 3.70 1.54 -2.66
C ALA A 43 3.14 2.90 -2.20
N ASP A 44 3.96 3.96 -2.17
CA ASP A 44 3.50 5.32 -1.88
C ASP A 44 2.49 5.82 -2.92
N CYS A 45 2.71 5.51 -4.20
CA CYS A 45 1.75 5.81 -5.26
C CYS A 45 0.43 5.06 -5.03
N ILE A 46 0.46 3.77 -4.71
CA ILE A 46 -0.75 2.98 -4.41
C ILE A 46 -1.52 3.60 -3.24
N PHE A 47 -0.83 3.97 -2.15
CA PHE A 47 -1.48 4.60 -1.00
C PHE A 47 -2.17 5.94 -1.30
N ASN A 48 -1.79 6.65 -2.36
CA ASN A 48 -2.50 7.86 -2.78
C ASN A 48 -3.89 7.55 -3.37
N PHE A 49 -4.09 6.35 -3.91
CA PHE A 49 -5.37 5.90 -4.47
C PHE A 49 -6.16 5.06 -3.46
N ASP A 50 -5.49 4.13 -2.78
CA ASP A 50 -6.08 3.26 -1.75
C ASP A 50 -5.18 3.23 -0.50
N ARG A 51 -5.56 4.02 0.51
CA ARG A 51 -4.83 4.15 1.78
C ARG A 51 -4.86 2.87 2.62
N SER A 52 -5.82 1.99 2.38
CA SER A 52 -6.04 0.72 3.08
C SER A 52 -5.43 -0.48 2.37
N ASN A 53 -4.74 -0.26 1.24
CA ASN A 53 -4.27 -1.33 0.38
C ASN A 53 -3.28 -2.27 1.09
N GLU A 54 -3.64 -3.55 1.19
CA GLU A 54 -2.82 -4.54 1.89
C GLU A 54 -1.55 -4.91 1.11
N ASP A 55 -1.56 -4.87 -0.22
CA ASP A 55 -0.38 -5.19 -1.02
C ASP A 55 0.69 -4.10 -0.89
N ALA A 56 0.27 -2.83 -0.90
CA ALA A 56 1.15 -1.69 -0.69
C ALA A 56 1.88 -1.75 0.65
N ILE A 57 1.21 -2.13 1.75
CA ILE A 57 1.88 -2.24 3.06
C ILE A 57 2.89 -3.38 3.09
N ILE A 58 2.60 -4.52 2.45
CA ILE A 58 3.57 -5.62 2.33
C ILE A 58 4.80 -5.16 1.56
N LEU A 59 4.59 -4.58 0.37
CA LEU A 59 5.65 -4.10 -0.52
C LEU A 59 6.54 -3.08 0.19
N LYS A 60 5.93 -2.07 0.81
CA LYS A 60 6.65 -0.99 1.49
C LYS A 60 7.46 -1.49 2.68
N CYS A 61 6.85 -2.30 3.57
CA CYS A 61 7.56 -2.83 4.73
C CYS A 61 8.72 -3.75 4.32
N LYS A 62 8.55 -4.61 3.31
CA LYS A 62 9.63 -5.45 2.78
C LYS A 62 10.78 -4.60 2.22
N ALA A 63 10.46 -3.60 1.42
CA ALA A 63 11.45 -2.74 0.78
C ALA A 63 12.20 -1.86 1.80
N GLU A 64 11.49 -1.22 2.73
CA GLU A 64 12.11 -0.44 3.82
C GLU A 64 13.00 -1.33 4.70
N TYR A 65 12.59 -2.57 4.97
CA TYR A 65 13.42 -3.53 5.70
C TYR A 65 14.67 -3.95 4.91
N CYS A 66 14.52 -4.24 3.61
CA CYS A 66 15.63 -4.58 2.71
C CYS A 66 16.67 -3.45 2.61
N LEU A 67 16.23 -2.20 2.68
CA LEU A 67 17.09 -1.01 2.70
C LEU A 67 17.76 -0.76 4.05
N GLY A 68 17.57 -1.61 5.05
CA GLY A 68 18.09 -1.42 6.41
C GLY A 68 17.32 -0.38 7.23
N LYS A 69 16.21 0.16 6.71
CA LYS A 69 15.37 1.19 7.36
C LYS A 69 14.35 0.55 8.31
N HIS A 70 14.78 -0.34 9.20
CA HIS A 70 13.89 -1.17 10.02
C HIS A 70 12.91 -0.37 10.90
N SER A 71 13.38 0.70 11.53
CA SER A 71 12.54 1.58 12.35
C SER A 71 11.45 2.27 11.52
N LEU A 72 11.78 2.66 10.29
CA LEU A 72 10.81 3.26 9.36
C LEU A 72 9.76 2.23 8.95
N GLY A 73 10.18 1.02 8.57
CA GLY A 73 9.28 -0.11 8.27
C GLY A 73 8.27 -0.38 9.38
N LYS A 74 8.73 -0.35 10.63
CA LYS A 74 7.85 -0.56 11.80
C LYS A 74 6.87 0.60 11.99
N LEU A 75 7.32 1.85 11.86
CA LEU A 75 6.45 3.03 11.94
C LEU A 75 5.39 3.04 10.83
N THR A 76 5.78 2.67 9.60
CA THR A 76 4.87 2.52 8.46
C THR A 76 3.78 1.49 8.79
N TYR A 77 4.15 0.32 9.30
CA TYR A 77 3.21 -0.72 9.72
C TYR A 77 2.27 -0.27 10.85
N GLU A 78 2.81 0.35 11.91
CA GLU A 78 2.03 0.82 13.05
C GLU A 78 1.00 1.88 12.64
N LYS A 79 1.36 2.77 11.72
CA LYS A 79 0.44 3.74 11.14
C LYS A 79 -0.66 3.05 10.34
N PHE A 80 -0.31 2.10 9.47
CA PHE A 80 -1.25 1.37 8.64
C PHE A 80 -2.31 0.63 9.48
N ILE A 81 -1.91 -0.16 10.48
CA ILE A 81 -2.88 -0.94 11.28
C ILE A 81 -3.84 -0.05 12.07
N LYS A 82 -3.38 1.15 12.49
CA LYS A 82 -4.22 2.13 13.17
C LYS A 82 -5.28 2.69 12.21
N GLU A 83 -4.89 3.03 10.99
CA GLU A 83 -5.81 3.53 9.96
C GLU A 83 -6.77 2.42 9.49
N TYR A 84 -6.28 1.20 9.29
CA TYR A 84 -7.09 0.03 8.94
C TYR A 84 -8.18 -0.22 9.98
N LYS A 85 -7.84 -0.21 11.28
CA LYS A 85 -8.81 -0.34 12.36
C LYS A 85 -9.83 0.79 12.39
N GLN A 86 -9.43 2.02 12.07
CA GLN A 86 -10.35 3.16 12.01
C GLN A 86 -11.35 3.04 10.85
N LEU A 87 -10.91 2.53 9.70
CA LEU A 87 -11.74 2.39 8.49
C LEU A 87 -12.72 1.22 8.58
N TYR A 88 -12.24 0.06 9.04
CA TYR A 88 -13.03 -1.18 9.00
C TYR A 88 -13.58 -1.61 10.36
N ASN A 89 -13.17 -0.95 11.45
CA ASN A 89 -13.45 -1.39 12.82
C ASN A 89 -12.98 -2.84 13.09
N GLU A 90 -11.94 -3.27 12.38
CA GLU A 90 -11.33 -4.59 12.45
C GLU A 90 -9.81 -4.50 12.61
N GLU A 91 -9.21 -5.47 13.31
CA GLU A 91 -7.76 -5.56 13.44
C GLU A 91 -7.14 -6.12 12.15
N TYR A 92 -6.04 -5.52 11.71
CA TYR A 92 -5.25 -6.07 10.62
C TYR A 92 -4.63 -7.41 11.03
N LYS A 93 -4.80 -8.45 10.20
CA LYS A 93 -4.54 -9.84 10.59
C LYS A 93 -3.07 -10.24 10.58
N ARG A 94 -2.25 -9.58 9.76
CA ARG A 94 -0.84 -9.94 9.55
C ARG A 94 0.07 -9.07 10.41
N SER A 95 0.96 -9.68 11.17
CA SER A 95 1.97 -8.97 11.97
C SER A 95 3.10 -8.40 11.10
N PHE A 96 3.81 -7.38 11.61
CA PHE A 96 4.99 -6.82 10.94
C PHE A 96 6.04 -7.90 10.59
N ASN A 97 6.28 -8.84 11.50
CA ASN A 97 7.22 -9.94 11.30
C ASN A 97 6.79 -10.90 10.19
N GLU A 98 5.50 -11.03 9.91
CA GLU A 98 5.02 -11.80 8.77
C GLU A 98 5.25 -11.05 7.46
N LEU A 99 5.11 -9.72 7.45
CA LEU A 99 5.30 -8.91 6.25
C LEU A 99 6.75 -8.93 5.76
N ILE A 100 7.72 -8.85 6.67
CA ILE A 100 9.15 -8.75 6.32
C ILE A 100 9.83 -10.10 6.06
N LYS A 101 9.09 -11.21 6.07
CA LYS A 101 9.66 -12.52 5.71
C LYS A 101 9.96 -12.59 4.21
N PHE A 102 11.15 -13.11 3.90
CA PHE A 102 11.64 -13.41 2.55
C PHE A 102 11.41 -14.89 2.24
#